data_AF-A0A1H1SG82-F1
#
_entry.id   AF-A0A1H1SG82-F1
#
_cell.length_a   1.000
_cell.length_b   1.000
_cell.length_c   1.000
_cell.angle_alpha   90.00
_cell.angle_beta   90.00
_cell.angle_gamma   90.00
#
_symmetry.space_group_name_H-M   'P 1'
#
loop_
_entity.id
_entity.type
_entity.pdbx_description
1 polymer ?
#
loop_
_entity_poly.entity_id
_entity_poly.type
_entity_poly.pdbx_seq_one_letter_code
_entity_poly.pdbx_strand_id
1 'polypeptide(L)'
;MGDKTVESVEVSVDEDMLAPLGWAIPDVRARLVTKRILGSNLAQSVSVAGTAQFIAEDWTDRFKGTGRAPHVLVALGCHARKGLSRLSVLIEENAEGAAKRPTRFTETSDMWIVTDPIAAADLTVRITGYDLDRPHQSFGLPEDPHTLLPVTVIDESTRPSMRVHAMASAEITGHGLNEELRLNVDGIIELGSPEELKADRRAPAARLDVPGFVVEVTDDSDFLLLKRTIKFDGTIVTDEQAGTPRRSPAFVAGFHTGVGDFAGTAAQVTLRVRDAADIQLI
;
A
#
# COMPACT_ATOMS: atom_id res chain seq x y z
N MET A 1 7.00 -39.69 -0.39
CA MET A 1 6.34 -38.64 0.42
C MET A 1 7.41 -37.67 0.94
N GLY A 2 8.20 -37.07 0.04
CA GLY A 2 9.39 -36.27 0.37
C GLY A 2 9.64 -35.10 -0.59
N ASP A 3 8.59 -34.59 -1.24
CA ASP A 3 8.69 -33.57 -2.31
C ASP A 3 8.35 -32.16 -1.83
N LYS A 4 8.37 -31.91 -0.51
CA LYS A 4 8.06 -30.61 0.09
C LYS A 4 9.10 -30.24 1.13
N THR A 5 9.73 -29.07 0.97
CA THR A 5 10.55 -28.44 2.00
C THR A 5 9.84 -27.21 2.56
N VAL A 6 10.13 -26.89 3.81
CA VAL A 6 9.57 -25.73 4.51
C VAL A 6 10.69 -25.08 5.31
N GLU A 7 10.87 -23.78 5.09
CA GLU A 7 11.92 -22.97 5.70
C GLU A 7 11.32 -21.73 6.36
N SER A 8 11.90 -21.28 7.47
CA SER A 8 11.44 -20.05 8.14
C SER A 8 11.95 -18.83 7.38
N VAL A 9 11.08 -17.83 7.18
CA VAL A 9 11.42 -16.53 6.59
C VAL A 9 11.41 -15.48 7.70
N GLU A 10 12.35 -14.55 7.65
CA GLU A 10 12.41 -13.44 8.61
C GLU A 10 11.20 -12.51 8.41
N VAL A 11 10.60 -12.10 9.52
CA VAL A 11 9.48 -11.16 9.53
C VAL A 11 9.90 -9.92 10.29
N SER A 12 9.80 -8.77 9.64
CA SER A 12 9.94 -7.44 10.24
C SER A 12 8.55 -6.90 10.57
N VAL A 13 8.36 -6.40 11.78
CA VAL A 13 7.13 -5.71 12.20
C VAL A 13 7.43 -4.22 12.32
N ASP A 14 6.66 -3.41 11.59
CA ASP A 14 6.77 -1.96 11.64
C ASP A 14 5.88 -1.39 12.76
N GLU A 15 6.40 -1.44 13.97
CA GLU A 15 5.71 -0.95 15.17
C GLU A 15 5.43 0.56 15.11
N ASP A 16 6.28 1.34 14.43
CA ASP A 16 6.12 2.79 14.32
C ASP A 16 4.89 3.17 13.49
N MET A 17 4.54 2.35 12.50
CA MET A 17 3.31 2.52 11.70
C MET A 17 2.09 1.85 12.32
N LEU A 18 2.27 0.74 13.05
CA LEU A 18 1.17 -0.05 13.62
C LEU A 18 0.65 0.49 14.95
N ALA A 19 1.55 0.92 15.85
CA ALA A 19 1.17 1.37 17.19
C ALA A 19 0.23 2.60 17.16
N PRO A 20 0.45 3.65 16.32
CA PRO A 20 -0.48 4.77 16.20
C PRO A 20 -1.86 4.41 15.62
N LEU A 21 -1.97 3.22 15.03
CA LEU A 21 -3.20 2.62 14.52
C LEU A 21 -3.86 1.70 15.55
N GLY A 22 -3.28 1.58 16.76
CA GLY A 22 -3.76 0.73 17.83
C GLY A 22 -3.47 -0.75 17.63
N TRP A 23 -2.52 -1.12 16.78
CA TRP A 23 -2.15 -2.52 16.55
C TRP A 23 -0.85 -2.88 17.23
N ALA A 24 -0.84 -4.04 17.89
CA ALA A 24 0.37 -4.72 18.37
C ALA A 24 0.41 -6.14 17.78
N ILE A 25 1.58 -6.60 17.33
CA ILE A 25 1.75 -7.91 16.67
C ILE A 25 2.69 -8.80 17.51
N PRO A 26 2.21 -9.41 18.61
CA PRO A 26 3.07 -10.12 19.57
C PRO A 26 3.69 -11.43 19.04
N ASP A 27 3.07 -12.08 18.05
CA ASP A 27 3.62 -13.29 17.42
C ASP A 27 3.24 -13.31 15.94
N VAL A 28 4.25 -13.34 15.09
CA VAL A 28 4.10 -13.51 13.64
C VAL A 28 5.22 -14.38 13.12
N ARG A 29 4.88 -15.25 12.17
CA ARG A 29 5.81 -16.18 11.54
C ARG A 29 5.52 -16.25 10.06
N ALA A 30 6.59 -16.29 9.27
CA ALA A 30 6.52 -16.59 7.85
C ALA A 30 7.28 -17.87 7.54
N ARG A 31 6.76 -18.63 6.56
CA ARG A 31 7.38 -19.85 6.06
C ARG A 31 7.39 -19.85 4.55
N LEU A 32 8.55 -20.10 3.97
CA LEU A 32 8.70 -20.46 2.57
C LEU A 32 8.37 -21.94 2.43
N VAL A 33 7.46 -22.26 1.52
CA VAL A 33 7.09 -23.62 1.16
C VAL A 33 7.55 -23.89 -0.25
N THR A 34 8.44 -24.86 -0.42
CA THR A 34 8.92 -25.31 -1.74
C THR A 34 8.39 -26.71 -2.01
N LYS A 35 7.75 -26.93 -3.16
CA LYS A 35 7.21 -28.23 -3.58
C LYS A 35 7.77 -28.59 -4.94
N ARG A 36 8.22 -29.83 -5.11
CA ARG A 36 8.55 -30.34 -6.45
C ARG A 36 7.26 -30.54 -7.25
N ILE A 37 7.25 -30.02 -8.46
CA ILE A 37 6.21 -30.28 -9.45
C ILE A 37 6.80 -31.16 -10.58
N LEU A 38 6.03 -31.45 -11.62
CA LEU A 38 6.46 -32.30 -12.73
C LEU A 38 7.78 -31.81 -13.35
N GLY A 39 8.72 -32.72 -13.55
CA GLY A 39 10.04 -32.42 -14.13
C GLY A 39 11.03 -31.82 -13.11
N SER A 40 11.81 -30.83 -13.55
CA SER A 40 12.79 -30.10 -12.73
C SER A 40 12.22 -28.86 -12.05
N ASN A 41 10.97 -28.50 -12.32
CA ASN A 41 10.38 -27.28 -11.80
C ASN A 41 9.96 -27.45 -10.33
N LEU A 42 10.08 -26.36 -9.59
CA LEU A 42 9.64 -26.23 -8.21
C LEU A 42 8.55 -25.15 -8.13
N ALA A 43 7.56 -25.37 -7.26
CA ALA A 43 6.58 -24.39 -6.89
C ALA A 43 6.91 -23.83 -5.50
N GLN A 44 6.95 -22.52 -5.37
CA GLN A 44 7.25 -21.82 -4.12
C GLN A 44 6.12 -20.85 -3.75
N SER A 45 5.89 -20.72 -2.45
CA SER A 45 4.95 -19.74 -1.87
C SER A 45 5.38 -19.38 -0.45
N VAL A 46 5.08 -18.17 0.00
CA VAL A 46 5.28 -17.73 1.38
C VAL A 46 3.93 -17.74 2.10
N SER A 47 3.86 -18.44 3.23
CA SER A 47 2.70 -18.36 4.12
C SER A 47 3.08 -17.58 5.37
N VAL A 48 2.26 -16.60 5.72
CA VAL A 48 2.40 -15.78 6.92
C VAL A 48 1.23 -16.09 7.85
N ALA A 49 1.51 -16.27 9.13
CA ALA A 49 0.48 -16.44 10.14
C ALA A 49 0.90 -15.77 11.44
N GLY A 50 -0.06 -15.26 12.19
CA GLY A 50 0.22 -14.58 13.44
C GLY A 50 -1.03 -14.23 14.22
N THR A 51 -0.80 -13.45 15.27
CA THR A 51 -1.84 -12.86 16.10
C THR A 51 -1.59 -11.37 16.22
N ALA A 52 -2.64 -10.58 15.99
CA ALA A 52 -2.65 -9.14 16.22
C ALA A 52 -3.56 -8.83 17.41
N GLN A 53 -3.22 -7.80 18.16
CA GLN A 53 -4.04 -7.26 19.25
C GLN A 53 -4.37 -5.81 18.93
N PHE A 54 -5.66 -5.50 18.94
CA PHE A 54 -6.15 -4.15 18.74
C PHE A 54 -6.44 -3.47 20.08
N ILE A 55 -5.84 -2.31 20.30
CA ILE A 55 -6.01 -1.46 21.47
C ILE A 55 -6.69 -0.18 20.99
N ALA A 56 -8.01 -0.11 21.18
CA ALA A 56 -8.82 0.97 20.62
C ALA A 56 -8.47 2.34 21.21
N GLU A 57 -7.93 2.35 22.44
CA GLU A 57 -7.48 3.53 23.16
C GLU A 57 -6.23 4.17 22.53
N ASP A 58 -5.39 3.37 21.88
CA ASP A 58 -4.17 3.84 21.22
C ASP A 58 -4.47 4.42 19.83
N TRP A 59 -5.60 4.00 19.22
CA TRP A 59 -6.09 4.54 17.95
C TRP A 59 -6.88 5.84 18.12
N THR A 60 -6.16 6.89 18.50
CA THR A 60 -6.70 8.20 18.89
C THR A 60 -7.01 9.12 17.69
N ASP A 61 -6.10 9.22 16.72
CA ASP A 61 -6.29 10.03 15.52
C ASP A 61 -6.91 9.19 14.39
N ARG A 62 -8.22 9.38 14.15
CA ARG A 62 -8.98 8.61 13.17
C ARG A 62 -9.17 9.38 11.88
N PHE A 63 -8.46 8.95 10.84
CA PHE A 63 -8.56 9.57 9.51
C PHE A 63 -9.59 8.88 8.60
N LYS A 64 -10.12 7.72 8.98
CA LYS A 64 -11.21 7.00 8.29
C LYS A 64 -12.47 6.94 9.14
N GLY A 65 -13.64 7.15 8.51
CA GLY A 65 -14.94 7.22 9.19
C GLY A 65 -15.72 5.90 9.29
N THR A 66 -15.12 4.74 9.05
CA THR A 66 -15.85 3.52 8.62
C THR A 66 -16.23 2.54 9.73
N GLY A 67 -15.94 2.82 11.00
CA GLY A 67 -16.20 1.88 12.12
C GLY A 67 -15.36 0.60 12.09
N ARG A 68 -14.51 0.45 11.07
CA ARG A 68 -13.52 -0.62 10.93
C ARG A 68 -12.24 -0.25 11.64
N ALA A 69 -11.51 -1.25 12.13
CA ALA A 69 -10.13 -1.03 12.56
C ALA A 69 -9.27 -0.69 11.33
N PRO A 70 -8.15 0.04 11.49
CA PRO A 70 -7.17 0.20 10.42
C PRO A 70 -6.72 -1.16 9.90
N HIS A 71 -6.46 -1.26 8.59
CA HIS A 71 -5.96 -2.52 8.03
C HIS A 71 -4.53 -2.80 8.51
N VAL A 72 -4.26 -4.06 8.82
CA VAL A 72 -2.88 -4.57 8.93
C VAL A 72 -2.49 -5.13 7.58
N LEU A 73 -1.34 -4.72 7.07
CA LEU A 73 -0.83 -5.09 5.76
C LEU A 73 0.39 -5.99 5.88
N VAL A 74 0.62 -6.82 4.86
CA VAL A 74 1.85 -7.56 4.63
C VAL A 74 2.50 -7.13 3.34
N ALA A 75 3.81 -6.91 3.34
CA ALA A 75 4.62 -6.74 2.16
C ALA A 75 5.54 -7.96 1.96
N LEU A 76 5.67 -8.44 0.73
CA LEU A 76 6.66 -9.45 0.35
C LEU A 76 7.66 -8.85 -0.64
N GLY A 77 8.94 -8.98 -0.32
CA GLY A 77 10.06 -8.60 -1.16
C GLY A 77 11.10 -9.71 -1.30
N CYS A 78 12.08 -9.51 -2.17
CA CYS A 78 13.22 -10.39 -2.34
C CYS A 78 14.49 -9.60 -2.62
N HIS A 79 15.58 -9.86 -1.89
CA HIS A 79 16.85 -9.15 -2.06
C HIS A 79 17.49 -9.35 -3.43
N ALA A 80 17.26 -10.52 -4.04
CA ALA A 80 17.78 -10.85 -5.36
C ALA A 80 16.97 -10.20 -6.50
N ARG A 81 15.73 -9.76 -6.24
CA ARG A 81 14.84 -9.16 -7.25
C ARG A 81 14.66 -7.66 -7.00
N LYS A 82 14.91 -6.85 -8.02
CA LYS A 82 14.82 -5.38 -7.92
C LYS A 82 13.43 -4.84 -8.29
N GLY A 83 12.36 -5.47 -7.83
CA GLY A 83 10.99 -5.04 -8.13
C GLY A 83 10.25 -4.51 -6.91
N LEU A 84 9.12 -3.87 -7.16
CA LEU A 84 8.29 -3.29 -6.11
C LEU A 84 7.64 -4.38 -5.25
N SER A 85 7.80 -4.27 -3.94
CA SER A 85 7.13 -5.15 -2.98
C SER A 85 5.61 -5.09 -3.17
N ARG A 86 4.97 -6.25 -3.13
CA ARG A 86 3.52 -6.32 -3.19
C ARG A 86 2.94 -6.30 -1.79
N LEU A 87 2.01 -5.38 -1.56
CA LEU A 87 1.26 -5.28 -0.32
C LEU A 87 -0.02 -6.11 -0.41
N SER A 88 -0.51 -6.63 0.71
CA SER A 88 -1.84 -7.23 0.82
C SER A 88 -2.42 -6.94 2.20
N VAL A 89 -3.74 -6.96 2.31
CA VAL A 89 -4.45 -6.81 3.58
C VAL A 89 -4.45 -8.15 4.32
N LEU A 90 -3.89 -8.18 5.53
CA LEU A 90 -3.94 -9.34 6.43
C LEU A 90 -5.17 -9.37 7.33
N ILE A 91 -5.60 -8.19 7.80
CA ILE A 91 -6.70 -8.05 8.74
C ILE A 91 -7.66 -6.98 8.25
N GLU A 92 -8.92 -7.38 8.07
CA GLU A 92 -10.07 -6.52 7.78
C GLU A 92 -11.17 -6.87 8.78
N GLU A 93 -11.20 -6.17 9.93
CA GLU A 93 -12.17 -6.43 11.00
C GLU A 93 -12.81 -5.12 11.49
N ASN A 94 -14.03 -5.22 12.03
CA ASN A 94 -14.68 -4.10 12.69
C ASN A 94 -13.92 -3.74 13.99
N ALA A 95 -13.79 -2.44 14.31
CA ALA A 95 -13.02 -2.00 15.47
C ALA A 95 -13.54 -2.59 16.79
N GLU A 96 -14.86 -2.67 16.95
CA GLU A 96 -15.49 -3.29 18.12
C GLU A 96 -15.20 -4.79 18.22
N GLY A 97 -15.09 -5.48 17.07
CA GLY A 97 -14.74 -6.90 17.02
C GLY A 97 -13.29 -7.14 17.41
N ALA A 98 -12.39 -6.39 16.80
CA ALA A 98 -10.94 -6.45 17.04
C ALA A 98 -10.57 -6.10 18.49
N ALA A 99 -11.28 -5.15 19.12
CA ALA A 99 -11.01 -4.75 20.51
C ALA A 99 -11.38 -5.84 21.54
N LYS A 100 -12.24 -6.80 21.19
CA LYS A 100 -12.74 -7.81 22.15
C LYS A 100 -11.76 -8.96 22.38
N ARG A 101 -10.86 -9.23 21.43
CA ARG A 101 -9.99 -10.40 21.45
C ARG A 101 -8.82 -10.24 20.47
N PRO A 102 -7.71 -10.94 20.70
CA PRO A 102 -6.67 -11.03 19.68
C PRO A 102 -7.20 -11.64 18.37
N THR A 103 -6.88 -11.00 17.25
CA THR A 103 -7.25 -11.43 15.89
C THR A 103 -6.14 -12.32 15.34
N ARG A 104 -6.47 -13.57 15.06
CA ARG A 104 -5.56 -14.49 14.35
C ARG A 104 -5.70 -14.28 12.85
N PHE A 105 -4.58 -14.24 12.15
CA PHE A 105 -4.56 -14.08 10.70
C PHE A 105 -3.66 -15.13 10.07
N THR A 106 -3.96 -15.45 8.82
CA THR A 106 -3.10 -16.23 7.95
C THR A 106 -3.30 -15.73 6.53
N GLU A 107 -2.21 -15.66 5.78
CA GLU A 107 -2.23 -15.29 4.37
C GLU A 107 -1.17 -16.12 3.64
N THR A 108 -1.42 -16.48 2.39
CA THR A 108 -0.46 -17.23 1.58
C THR A 108 -0.30 -16.56 0.24
N SER A 109 0.94 -16.35 -0.15
CA SER A 109 1.24 -15.64 -1.36
C SER A 109 0.78 -16.42 -2.58
N ASP A 110 0.67 -15.71 -3.69
CA ASP A 110 0.64 -16.31 -5.02
C ASP A 110 1.79 -17.33 -5.13
N MET A 111 1.52 -18.42 -5.82
CA MET A 111 2.50 -19.46 -6.06
C MET A 111 3.31 -19.11 -7.30
N TRP A 112 4.64 -19.15 -7.19
CA TRP A 112 5.54 -18.97 -8.32
C TRP A 112 6.26 -20.27 -8.67
N ILE A 113 6.48 -20.47 -9.98
CA ILE A 113 7.22 -21.61 -10.50
C ILE A 113 8.65 -21.19 -10.82
N VAL A 114 9.63 -21.95 -10.32
CA VAL A 114 11.05 -21.67 -10.47
C VAL A 114 11.83 -22.93 -10.84
N THR A 115 12.89 -22.76 -11.61
CA THR A 115 13.91 -23.80 -11.84
C THR A 115 14.91 -23.81 -10.70
N ASP A 116 15.32 -22.64 -10.25
CA ASP A 116 16.25 -22.44 -9.14
C ASP A 116 15.49 -21.81 -7.96
N PRO A 117 15.38 -22.52 -6.82
CA PRO A 117 14.58 -22.05 -5.69
C PRO A 117 15.21 -20.82 -5.04
N ILE A 118 14.36 -19.84 -4.71
CA ILE A 118 14.77 -18.69 -3.89
C ILE A 118 14.94 -19.20 -2.45
N ALA A 119 16.05 -18.84 -1.79
CA ALA A 119 16.25 -19.22 -0.39
C ALA A 119 15.43 -18.32 0.54
N ALA A 120 15.04 -18.87 1.69
CA ALA A 120 14.25 -18.11 2.67
C ALA A 120 14.97 -16.86 3.20
N ALA A 121 16.31 -16.87 3.25
CA ALA A 121 17.13 -15.74 3.67
C ALA A 121 17.16 -14.58 2.64
N ASP A 122 16.78 -14.84 1.39
CA ASP A 122 16.69 -13.81 0.35
C ASP A 122 15.32 -13.14 0.32
N LEU A 123 14.38 -13.58 1.16
CA LEU A 123 13.01 -13.08 1.22
C LEU A 123 12.83 -12.15 2.41
N THR A 124 12.09 -11.07 2.20
CA THR A 124 11.69 -10.14 3.26
C THR A 124 10.18 -10.10 3.38
N VAL A 125 9.68 -10.34 4.59
CA VAL A 125 8.27 -10.16 4.93
C VAL A 125 8.18 -9.01 5.92
N ARG A 126 7.38 -7.99 5.60
CA ARG A 126 7.12 -6.87 6.52
C ARG A 126 5.63 -6.79 6.86
N ILE A 127 5.31 -6.67 8.14
CA ILE A 127 3.97 -6.36 8.63
C ILE A 127 3.92 -4.86 8.94
N THR A 128 2.93 -4.16 8.41
CA THR A 128 2.83 -2.69 8.53
C THR A 128 1.37 -2.23 8.53
N GLY A 129 1.12 -0.93 8.70
CA GLY A 129 -0.20 -0.31 8.58
C GLY A 129 -0.09 1.10 8.02
N TYR A 130 -1.22 1.65 7.56
CA TYR A 130 -1.33 3.04 7.13
C TYR A 130 -2.69 3.60 7.54
N ASP A 131 -2.77 4.91 7.76
CA ASP A 131 -4.05 5.58 8.04
C ASP A 131 -4.98 5.55 6.83
N LEU A 132 -4.37 5.75 5.66
CA LEU A 132 -5.03 5.87 4.37
C LEU A 132 -4.45 4.84 3.41
N ASP A 133 -5.01 3.64 3.45
CA ASP A 133 -4.58 2.56 2.57
C ASP A 133 -5.55 2.33 1.40
N ARG A 134 -4.97 2.19 0.22
CA ARG A 134 -5.53 1.66 -1.03
C ARG A 134 -4.48 0.76 -1.71
N PRO A 135 -3.96 -0.26 -1.01
CA PRO A 135 -2.92 -1.11 -1.59
C PRO A 135 -3.50 -1.89 -2.77
N HIS A 136 -2.64 -2.22 -3.71
CA HIS A 136 -2.97 -3.30 -4.64
C HIS A 136 -3.15 -4.60 -3.86
N GLN A 137 -4.23 -5.36 -4.06
CA GLN A 137 -4.55 -6.55 -3.26
C GLN A 137 -3.91 -7.83 -3.80
N SER A 138 -2.58 -7.92 -3.81
CA SER A 138 -1.91 -9.18 -4.16
C SER A 138 -0.76 -9.45 -3.21
N PHE A 139 -0.82 -10.56 -2.48
CA PHE A 139 0.33 -11.03 -1.73
C PHE A 139 1.20 -11.89 -2.64
N GLY A 140 2.32 -11.37 -3.12
CA GLY A 140 3.17 -12.10 -4.07
C GLY A 140 4.56 -11.50 -4.19
N LEU A 141 5.47 -12.25 -4.81
CA LEU A 141 6.80 -11.73 -5.09
C LEU A 141 6.76 -10.67 -6.19
N PRO A 142 7.72 -9.73 -6.18
CA PRO A 142 8.02 -8.95 -7.37
C PRO A 142 8.29 -9.89 -8.56
N GLU A 143 7.76 -9.51 -9.72
CA GLU A 143 7.89 -10.28 -10.96
C GLU A 143 9.18 -9.89 -11.69
N ASP A 144 9.80 -10.89 -12.32
CA ASP A 144 10.92 -10.68 -13.25
C ASP A 144 10.53 -11.20 -14.64
N PRO A 145 11.02 -10.56 -15.72
CA PRO A 145 11.74 -9.29 -15.71
C PRO A 145 10.77 -8.11 -15.50
N HIS A 146 11.33 -6.98 -15.08
CA HIS A 146 10.61 -5.73 -14.94
C HIS A 146 11.44 -4.57 -15.50
N THR A 147 10.76 -3.51 -15.94
CA THR A 147 11.38 -2.26 -16.38
C THR A 147 10.91 -1.13 -15.47
N LEU A 148 11.83 -0.48 -14.78
CA LEU A 148 11.50 0.69 -13.95
C LEU A 148 11.18 1.88 -14.85
N LEU A 149 10.07 2.56 -14.56
CA LEU A 149 9.73 3.83 -15.19
C LEU A 149 10.08 4.99 -14.26
N PRO A 150 10.62 6.09 -14.78
CA PRO A 150 10.76 7.33 -14.03
C PRO A 150 9.38 7.80 -13.55
N VAL A 151 9.33 8.24 -12.30
CA VAL A 151 8.13 8.82 -11.69
C VAL A 151 8.41 10.24 -11.25
N THR A 152 7.57 11.17 -11.70
CA THR A 152 7.59 12.57 -11.26
C THR A 152 6.38 12.86 -10.41
N VAL A 153 6.57 13.47 -9.24
CA VAL A 153 5.48 13.93 -8.37
C VAL A 153 5.37 15.44 -8.51
N ILE A 154 4.18 15.93 -8.85
CA ILE A 154 3.86 17.35 -8.97
C ILE A 154 2.73 17.66 -8.00
N ASP A 155 2.98 18.55 -7.03
CA ASP A 155 1.93 19.03 -6.14
C ASP A 155 1.17 20.20 -6.77
N GLU A 156 -0.11 19.98 -7.09
CA GLU A 156 -1.03 20.98 -7.64
C GLU A 156 -2.21 21.23 -6.69
N SER A 157 -2.09 20.79 -5.43
CA SER A 157 -3.07 21.10 -4.39
C SER A 157 -3.05 22.60 -4.06
N THR A 158 -4.21 23.14 -3.70
CA THR A 158 -4.36 24.58 -3.40
C THR A 158 -4.50 24.86 -1.90
N ARG A 159 -4.57 23.81 -1.07
CA ARG A 159 -4.76 23.90 0.37
C ARG A 159 -3.43 23.97 1.11
N PRO A 160 -2.99 25.15 1.58
CA PRO A 160 -1.70 25.29 2.26
C PRO A 160 -1.60 24.51 3.57
N SER A 161 -2.73 24.17 4.21
CA SER A 161 -2.75 23.41 5.47
C SER A 161 -2.48 21.92 5.32
N MET A 162 -2.37 21.40 4.10
CA MET A 162 -2.06 19.99 3.85
C MET A 162 -1.02 19.88 2.75
N ARG A 163 0.15 19.32 3.08
CA ARG A 163 1.23 19.09 2.10
C ARG A 163 1.47 17.61 1.94
N VAL A 164 1.50 17.12 0.70
CA VAL A 164 1.70 15.70 0.45
C VAL A 164 3.16 15.42 0.16
N HIS A 165 3.78 14.62 1.02
CA HIS A 165 5.12 14.09 0.81
C HIS A 165 5.00 12.65 0.33
N ALA A 166 5.06 12.46 -0.98
CA ALA A 166 4.93 11.16 -1.62
C ALA A 166 6.26 10.64 -2.15
N MET A 167 6.55 9.39 -1.85
CA MET A 167 7.50 8.57 -2.59
C MET A 167 6.69 7.68 -3.54
N ALA A 168 7.20 7.52 -4.76
CA ALA A 168 6.51 6.75 -5.77
C ALA A 168 7.50 5.97 -6.62
N SER A 169 7.06 4.82 -7.10
CA SER A 169 7.83 4.00 -8.01
C SER A 169 6.90 3.25 -8.95
N ALA A 170 7.30 3.16 -10.21
CA ALA A 170 6.55 2.48 -11.24
C ALA A 170 7.43 1.45 -11.96
N GLU A 171 6.83 0.33 -12.31
CA GLU A 171 7.48 -0.72 -13.08
C GLU A 171 6.50 -1.31 -14.10
N ILE A 172 7.01 -1.74 -15.25
CA ILE A 172 6.30 -2.62 -16.17
C ILE A 172 6.79 -4.04 -15.90
N THR A 173 5.88 -4.97 -15.60
CA THR A 173 6.17 -6.40 -15.43
C THR A 173 5.47 -7.22 -16.52
N GLY A 174 5.88 -8.48 -16.69
CA GLY A 174 5.28 -9.39 -17.65
C GLY A 174 5.94 -9.34 -19.03
N HIS A 175 5.28 -9.94 -20.02
CA HIS A 175 5.81 -10.09 -21.38
C HIS A 175 4.71 -10.04 -22.43
N GLY A 176 4.92 -9.23 -23.47
CA GLY A 176 4.04 -9.15 -24.63
C GLY A 176 2.64 -8.67 -24.25
N LEU A 177 1.61 -9.45 -24.58
CA LEU A 177 0.21 -9.07 -24.32
C LEU A 177 -0.18 -9.06 -22.83
N ASN A 178 0.66 -9.61 -21.95
CA ASN A 178 0.43 -9.64 -20.50
C ASN A 178 1.32 -8.64 -19.75
N GLU A 179 1.81 -7.61 -20.43
CA GLU A 179 2.55 -6.54 -19.75
C GLU A 179 1.62 -5.69 -18.90
N GLU A 180 2.03 -5.46 -17.65
CA GLU A 180 1.29 -4.69 -16.68
C GLU A 180 2.16 -3.56 -16.14
N LEU A 181 1.64 -2.34 -16.19
CA LEU A 181 2.19 -1.21 -15.45
C LEU A 181 1.70 -1.32 -14.01
N ARG A 182 2.63 -1.18 -13.06
CA ARG A 182 2.37 -1.19 -11.63
C ARG A 182 2.95 0.08 -11.04
N LEU A 183 2.16 0.75 -10.21
CA LEU A 183 2.58 1.92 -9.45
C LEU A 183 2.36 1.65 -7.97
N ASN A 184 3.38 1.92 -7.16
CA ASN A 184 3.25 2.07 -5.72
C ASN A 184 3.54 3.53 -5.34
N VAL A 185 2.73 4.05 -4.42
CA VAL A 185 2.89 5.38 -3.83
C VAL A 185 2.73 5.24 -2.33
N ASP A 186 3.70 5.71 -1.57
CA ASP A 186 3.68 5.74 -0.12
C ASP A 186 4.11 7.11 0.38
N GLY A 187 3.65 7.52 1.55
CA GLY A 187 4.00 8.85 2.04
C GLY A 187 3.19 9.30 3.24
N ILE A 188 3.28 10.60 3.50
CA ILE A 188 2.55 11.28 4.57
C ILE A 188 1.84 12.52 4.04
N ILE A 189 0.73 12.89 4.68
CA ILE A 189 0.08 14.19 4.48
C ILE A 189 0.45 15.06 5.67
N GLU A 190 1.45 15.92 5.51
CA GLU A 190 1.85 16.87 6.54
C GLU A 190 0.69 17.85 6.78
N LEU A 191 0.26 17.91 8.03
CA LEU A 191 -0.79 18.83 8.48
C LEU A 191 -0.18 20.12 9.00
N GLY A 192 -0.76 21.25 8.59
CA GLY A 192 -0.50 22.58 9.13
C GLY A 192 -1.09 22.77 10.53
N SER A 193 -1.04 24.00 11.03
CA SER A 193 -1.58 24.32 12.35
C SER A 193 -3.10 24.15 12.40
N PRO A 194 -3.70 23.96 13.59
CA PRO A 194 -5.15 23.93 13.75
C PRO A 194 -5.86 25.15 13.15
N GLU A 195 -5.25 26.34 13.20
CA GLU A 195 -5.77 27.57 12.62
C GLU A 195 -5.74 27.52 11.09
N GLU A 196 -4.66 27.00 10.50
CA GLU A 196 -4.54 26.81 9.05
C GLU A 196 -5.57 25.80 8.53
N LEU A 197 -5.73 24.67 9.22
CA LEU A 197 -6.74 23.65 8.91
C LEU A 197 -8.17 24.21 9.01
N LYS A 198 -8.44 25.11 9.96
CA LYS A 198 -9.74 25.79 10.06
C LYS A 198 -9.95 26.80 8.94
N ALA A 199 -8.90 27.48 8.49
CA ALA A 199 -8.98 28.46 7.40
C ALA A 199 -9.29 27.80 6.04
N ASP A 200 -8.75 26.60 5.79
CA ASP A 200 -9.01 25.84 4.56
C ASP A 200 -10.40 25.19 4.51
N ARG A 201 -11.15 25.28 5.61
CA ARG A 201 -12.48 24.71 5.76
C ARG A 201 -13.54 25.58 5.08
N ARG A 202 -14.27 25.01 4.12
CA ARG A 202 -15.53 25.59 3.66
C ARG A 202 -16.59 25.39 4.75
N ALA A 203 -16.99 26.45 5.44
CA ALA A 203 -18.08 26.40 6.40
C ALA A 203 -19.36 25.85 5.74
N PRO A 204 -20.13 24.97 6.40
CA PRO A 204 -20.04 24.54 7.80
C PRO A 204 -19.30 23.21 8.04
N ALA A 205 -18.51 22.68 7.09
CA ALA A 205 -17.96 21.32 7.19
C ALA A 205 -16.99 21.17 8.37
N ALA A 206 -17.20 20.21 9.29
CA ALA A 206 -16.28 19.94 10.41
C ALA A 206 -15.06 19.08 10.03
N ARG A 207 -14.94 18.73 8.74
CA ARG A 207 -13.96 17.80 8.19
C ARG A 207 -13.40 18.33 6.89
N LEU A 208 -12.11 18.09 6.66
CA LEU A 208 -11.44 18.32 5.39
C LEU A 208 -11.17 16.96 4.73
N ASP A 209 -11.59 16.81 3.47
CA ASP A 209 -11.19 15.66 2.68
C ASP A 209 -9.69 15.74 2.37
N VAL A 210 -9.00 14.61 2.48
CA VAL A 210 -7.57 14.51 2.17
C VAL A 210 -7.34 14.63 0.65
N PRO A 211 -6.19 15.19 0.21
CA PRO A 211 -5.82 15.19 -1.21
C PRO A 211 -5.78 13.78 -1.81
N GLY A 212 -5.88 13.68 -3.12
CA GLY A 212 -5.67 12.43 -3.87
C GLY A 212 -4.74 12.63 -5.05
N PHE A 213 -4.65 11.62 -5.92
CA PHE A 213 -3.74 11.64 -7.05
C PHE A 213 -4.46 11.51 -8.37
N VAL A 214 -3.97 12.25 -9.36
CA VAL A 214 -4.19 11.99 -10.78
C VAL A 214 -2.89 11.43 -11.34
N VAL A 215 -2.93 10.18 -11.79
CA VAL A 215 -1.84 9.49 -12.45
C VAL A 215 -1.95 9.71 -13.94
N GLU A 216 -0.87 10.18 -14.55
CA GLU A 216 -0.70 10.31 -15.98
C GLU A 216 0.46 9.42 -16.43
N VAL A 217 0.26 8.62 -17.47
CA VAL A 217 1.30 7.82 -18.10
C VAL A 217 1.52 8.38 -19.49
N THR A 218 2.75 8.72 -19.84
CA THR A 218 3.10 9.26 -21.17
C THR A 218 4.18 8.43 -21.84
N ASP A 219 4.25 8.54 -23.17
CA ASP A 219 5.37 8.03 -23.96
C ASP A 219 6.55 9.02 -24.04
N ASP A 220 7.59 8.66 -24.79
CA ASP A 220 8.80 9.48 -24.99
C ASP A 220 8.54 10.81 -25.73
N SER A 221 7.35 11.01 -26.30
CA SER A 221 6.93 12.24 -26.97
C SER A 221 5.99 13.10 -26.12
N ASP A 222 5.86 12.78 -24.83
CA ASP A 222 4.90 13.39 -23.90
C ASP A 222 3.42 13.18 -24.30
N PHE A 223 3.13 12.19 -25.15
CA PHE A 223 1.74 11.86 -25.49
C PHE A 223 1.09 11.10 -24.32
N LEU A 224 -0.11 11.53 -23.91
CA LEU A 224 -0.85 10.94 -22.80
C LEU A 224 -1.46 9.59 -23.19
N LEU A 225 -0.95 8.50 -22.61
CA LEU A 225 -1.40 7.13 -22.84
C LEU A 225 -2.54 6.73 -21.89
N LEU A 226 -2.43 7.14 -20.63
CA LEU A 226 -3.41 6.81 -19.60
C LEU A 226 -3.55 7.97 -18.62
N LYS A 227 -4.79 8.21 -18.18
CA LYS A 227 -5.11 9.06 -17.04
C LYS A 227 -5.98 8.28 -16.06
N ARG A 228 -5.56 8.20 -14.80
CA ARG A 228 -6.31 7.50 -13.75
C ARG A 228 -6.32 8.29 -12.45
N THR A 229 -7.39 8.15 -11.71
CA THR A 229 -7.60 8.83 -10.45
C THR A 229 -7.47 7.85 -9.28
N ILE A 230 -6.76 8.26 -8.22
CA ILE A 230 -6.68 7.56 -6.95
C ILE A 230 -7.24 8.49 -5.86
N LYS A 231 -8.34 8.05 -5.22
CA LYS A 231 -8.98 8.75 -4.10
C LYS A 231 -8.79 7.97 -2.81
N PHE A 232 -8.40 8.68 -1.76
CA PHE A 232 -8.43 8.15 -0.40
C PHE A 232 -9.77 8.45 0.24
N ASP A 233 -10.32 7.46 0.94
CA ASP A 233 -11.56 7.63 1.73
C ASP A 233 -11.24 8.20 3.12
N GLY A 234 -10.45 9.27 3.15
CA GLY A 234 -9.88 9.88 4.35
C GLY A 234 -10.39 11.29 4.62
N THR A 235 -10.58 11.63 5.89
CA THR A 235 -10.92 13.00 6.32
C THR A 235 -10.11 13.43 7.53
N ILE A 236 -9.69 14.69 7.56
CA ILE A 236 -9.07 15.35 8.71
C ILE A 236 -10.16 16.07 9.50
N VAL A 237 -10.31 15.75 10.78
CA VAL A 237 -11.24 16.45 11.68
C VAL A 237 -10.63 17.80 12.07
N THR A 238 -11.41 18.88 11.97
CA THR A 238 -10.92 20.26 12.22
C THR A 238 -11.68 20.98 13.34
N ASP A 239 -12.61 20.29 14.00
CA ASP A 239 -13.39 20.83 15.12
C ASP A 239 -12.59 20.83 16.43
N GLU A 240 -12.56 21.98 17.11
CA GLU A 240 -11.90 22.14 18.42
C GLU A 240 -12.49 21.20 19.49
N GLN A 241 -13.79 20.90 19.41
CA GLN A 241 -14.43 19.98 20.35
C GLN A 241 -14.11 18.51 20.07
N ALA A 242 -13.82 18.17 18.81
CA ALA A 242 -13.48 16.81 18.39
C ALA A 242 -11.96 16.53 18.43
N GLY A 243 -11.15 17.57 18.61
CA GLY A 243 -9.70 17.52 18.67
C GLY A 243 -9.07 17.49 17.27
N THR A 244 -8.25 18.51 16.97
CA THR A 244 -7.37 18.46 15.79
C THR A 244 -6.38 17.30 15.94
N PRO A 245 -6.12 16.51 14.88
CA PRO A 245 -5.19 15.39 14.95
C PRO A 245 -3.82 15.79 15.47
N ARG A 246 -3.20 14.93 16.27
CA ARG A 246 -1.88 15.18 16.86
C ARG A 246 -0.73 14.79 15.94
N ARG A 247 -1.02 13.99 14.91
CA ARG A 247 -0.05 13.55 13.91
C ARG A 247 -0.58 13.70 12.49
N SER A 248 0.35 13.65 11.55
CA SER A 248 0.07 13.56 10.12
C SER A 248 -0.31 12.12 9.75
N PRO A 249 -1.32 11.89 8.90
CA PRO A 249 -1.64 10.55 8.43
C PRO A 249 -0.62 10.06 7.42
N ALA A 250 -0.22 8.80 7.58
CA ALA A 250 0.52 8.06 6.57
C ALA A 250 -0.43 7.41 5.57
N PHE A 251 -0.01 7.30 4.32
CA PHE A 251 -0.81 6.69 3.27
C PHE A 251 -0.01 5.71 2.44
N VAL A 252 -0.74 4.77 1.84
CA VAL A 252 -0.24 3.92 0.78
C VAL A 252 -1.32 3.75 -0.29
N ALA A 253 -0.92 3.85 -1.54
CA ALA A 253 -1.77 3.60 -2.69
C ALA A 253 -1.00 2.81 -3.73
N GLY A 254 -1.70 1.95 -4.45
CA GLY A 254 -1.15 1.35 -5.66
C GLY A 254 -2.24 1.11 -6.68
N PHE A 255 -1.83 0.96 -7.93
CA PHE A 255 -2.69 0.41 -8.96
C PHE A 255 -1.86 -0.37 -9.97
N HIS A 256 -2.52 -1.24 -10.70
CA HIS A 256 -1.98 -1.83 -11.93
C HIS A 256 -2.96 -1.64 -13.09
N THR A 257 -2.42 -1.78 -14.29
CA THR A 257 -3.18 -1.79 -15.53
C THR A 257 -2.39 -2.54 -16.58
N GLY A 258 -3.09 -3.27 -17.46
CA GLY A 258 -2.47 -3.79 -18.68
C GLY A 258 -2.01 -2.63 -19.56
N VAL A 259 -0.83 -2.74 -20.16
CA VAL A 259 -0.28 -1.73 -21.09
C VAL A 259 -0.47 -2.10 -22.55
N GLY A 260 -0.94 -3.32 -22.85
CA GLY A 260 -1.11 -3.82 -24.22
C GLY A 260 -2.06 -2.99 -25.09
N ASP A 261 -3.00 -2.27 -24.46
CA ASP A 261 -3.98 -1.42 -25.17
C ASP A 261 -3.55 0.05 -25.27
N PHE A 262 -2.34 0.41 -24.81
CA PHE A 262 -1.87 1.79 -24.92
C PHE A 262 -1.57 2.14 -26.39
N ALA A 263 -1.85 3.39 -26.76
CA ALA A 263 -1.59 3.90 -28.11
C ALA A 263 -0.08 4.08 -28.42
N GLY A 264 0.79 3.79 -27.45
CA GLY A 264 2.25 3.93 -27.51
C GLY A 264 2.90 3.22 -26.34
N THR A 265 4.23 3.25 -26.26
CA THR A 265 5.01 2.62 -25.19
C THR A 265 5.11 3.56 -23.99
N ALA A 266 4.75 3.09 -22.80
CA ALA A 266 4.88 3.87 -21.58
C ALA A 266 6.35 4.16 -21.26
N ALA A 267 6.68 5.44 -21.10
CA ALA A 267 8.03 5.92 -20.84
C ALA A 267 8.17 6.58 -19.47
N GLN A 268 7.13 7.26 -18.98
CA GLN A 268 7.13 7.87 -17.64
C GLN A 268 5.75 7.84 -16.99
N VAL A 269 5.76 8.01 -15.67
CA VAL A 269 4.55 8.25 -14.87
C VAL A 269 4.65 9.60 -14.17
N THR A 270 3.61 10.42 -14.28
CA THR A 270 3.47 11.66 -13.52
C THR A 270 2.34 11.49 -12.51
N LEU A 271 2.63 11.78 -11.25
CA LEU A 271 1.66 11.85 -10.16
C LEU A 271 1.36 13.30 -9.84
N ARG A 272 0.13 13.71 -10.13
CA ARG A 272 -0.38 15.04 -9.80
C ARG A 272 -1.18 14.97 -8.51
N VAL A 273 -0.69 15.61 -7.45
CA VAL A 273 -1.44 15.78 -6.21
C VAL A 273 -2.53 16.82 -6.44
N ARG A 274 -3.76 16.52 -6.07
CA ARG A 274 -4.92 17.40 -6.27
C ARG A 274 -5.80 17.43 -5.04
N ASP A 275 -6.49 18.55 -4.83
CA ASP A 275 -7.50 18.65 -3.79
C ASP A 275 -8.66 17.69 -4.07
N ALA A 276 -9.22 17.07 -3.02
CA ALA A 276 -10.27 16.05 -3.16
C ALA A 276 -11.46 16.50 -4.03
N ALA A 277 -11.84 17.79 -3.95
CA ALA A 277 -12.95 18.35 -4.70
C ALA A 277 -12.70 18.34 -6.22
N ASP A 278 -11.45 18.56 -6.65
CA ASP A 278 -11.10 18.63 -8.07
C ASP A 278 -10.99 17.24 -8.70
N ILE A 279 -10.74 16.23 -7.87
CA ILE A 279 -10.68 14.83 -8.28
C ILE A 279 -12.10 14.25 -8.48
N GLN A 280 -13.14 14.82 -7.86
CA GLN A 280 -14.53 14.36 -8.05
C GLN A 280 -15.10 14.70 -9.44
N LEU A 281 -14.47 15.59 -10.18
CA LEU A 281 -14.95 16.10 -11.47
C LEU A 281 -14.35 15.38 -12.69
N ILE A 282 -13.47 14.39 -12.46
CA ILE A 282 -12.73 13.63 -13.49
C ILE A 282 -13.17 12.17 -13.49
#